data_AF-A0A654D5B9-F1
#
_entry.id   AF-A0A654D5B9-F1
#
_cell.length_a   1.000
_cell.length_b   1.000
_cell.length_c   1.000
_cell.angle_alpha   90.00
_cell.angle_beta   90.00
_cell.angle_gamma   90.00
#
_symmetry.space_group_name_H-M   'P 1'
#
loop_
_entity.id
_entity.type
_entity.pdbx_description
1 polymer ?
#
loop_
_entity_poly.entity_id
_entity_poly.type
_entity_poly.pdbx_seq_one_letter_code
_entity_poly.pdbx_strand_id
1 'polypeptide(L)'
;MSFREKTHWIAFVAIVLAFGWYFLNYPWSATPTAAGLWASGGMLIAVSVGIILAMSVATAVIAVRNRKEVDLREDERDRAIHRYGTHLAYYPMIIGSWTCIGLIFAGIDSAILLNVILAMVVGAELVRIGSQIWLYRQG
;
A
#
# COMPACT_ATOMS: atom_id res chain seq x y z
N MET A 1 -16.22 -11.47 -10.47
CA MET A 1 -15.51 -10.72 -9.42
C MET A 1 -16.50 -9.78 -8.76
N SER A 2 -16.63 -9.87 -7.43
CA SER A 2 -17.51 -8.98 -6.66
C SER A 2 -17.04 -7.52 -6.77
N PHE A 3 -17.93 -6.56 -6.49
CA PHE A 3 -17.56 -5.13 -6.40
C PHE A 3 -16.34 -4.93 -5.51
N ARG A 4 -16.32 -5.59 -4.35
CA ARG A 4 -15.21 -5.52 -3.39
C ARG A 4 -13.93 -6.11 -3.97
N GLU A 5 -13.97 -7.29 -4.59
CA GLU A 5 -12.79 -7.90 -5.19
C GLU A 5 -12.15 -6.99 -6.25
N LYS A 6 -12.95 -6.33 -7.09
CA LYS A 6 -12.45 -5.37 -8.09
C LYS A 6 -11.76 -4.18 -7.44
N THR A 7 -12.36 -3.61 -6.39
CA THR A 7 -11.78 -2.48 -5.65
C THR A 7 -10.44 -2.85 -5.00
N HIS A 8 -10.33 -4.05 -4.43
CA HIS A 8 -9.07 -4.55 -3.87
C HIS A 8 -8.00 -4.74 -4.96
N TRP A 9 -8.36 -5.27 -6.13
CA TRP A 9 -7.44 -5.35 -7.27
C TRP A 9 -6.94 -3.99 -7.72
N ILE A 10 -7.81 -2.99 -7.80
CA ILE A 10 -7.41 -1.64 -8.18
C ILE A 10 -6.46 -1.05 -7.14
N ALA A 11 -6.77 -1.19 -5.85
CA ALA A 11 -5.89 -0.73 -4.78
C ALA A 11 -4.51 -1.41 -4.85
N PHE A 12 -4.49 -2.73 -5.07
CA PHE A 12 -3.26 -3.50 -5.20
C PHE A 12 -2.39 -2.99 -6.35
N VAL A 13 -2.97 -2.86 -7.55
CA VAL A 13 -2.26 -2.38 -8.74
C VAL A 13 -1.80 -0.93 -8.56
N ALA A 14 -2.64 -0.06 -8.00
CA ALA A 14 -2.27 1.34 -7.75
C ALA A 14 -1.06 1.45 -6.81
N ILE A 15 -1.04 0.68 -5.72
CA ILE A 15 0.08 0.67 -4.77
C ILE A 15 1.34 0.12 -5.44
N VAL A 16 1.25 -1.01 -6.14
CA VAL A 16 2.41 -1.61 -6.84
C VAL A 16 3.00 -0.64 -7.85
N LEU A 17 2.18 0.00 -8.68
CA LEU A 17 2.66 0.92 -9.71
C LEU A 17 3.24 2.20 -9.12
N ALA A 18 2.53 2.82 -8.16
CA ALA A 18 2.96 4.10 -7.60
C ALA A 18 4.23 3.95 -6.75
N PHE A 19 4.28 2.95 -5.86
CA PHE A 19 5.49 2.71 -5.07
C PHE A 19 6.60 2.03 -5.85
N GLY A 20 6.28 1.20 -6.85
CA GLY A 20 7.26 0.66 -7.78
C GLY A 20 7.98 1.79 -8.53
N TRP A 21 7.22 2.77 -9.06
CA TRP A 21 7.79 3.98 -9.65
C TRP A 21 8.65 4.76 -8.65
N TYR A 22 8.16 4.97 -7.43
CA TYR A 22 8.91 5.66 -6.38
C TYR A 22 10.26 5.02 -6.10
N PHE A 23 10.31 3.72 -5.80
CA PHE A 23 11.56 3.04 -5.44
C PHE A 23 12.56 2.95 -6.60
N LEU A 24 12.07 2.82 -7.84
CA LEU A 24 12.91 2.79 -9.04
C LEU A 24 13.50 4.16 -9.39
N ASN A 25 12.79 5.24 -9.11
CA ASN A 25 13.22 6.61 -9.43
C ASN A 25 13.81 7.35 -8.23
N TYR A 26 13.83 6.72 -7.05
CA TYR A 26 14.38 7.31 -5.85
C TYR A 26 15.87 7.64 -6.07
N PRO A 27 16.33 8.87 -5.76
CA PRO A 27 17.71 9.27 -6.01
C PRO A 27 18.66 8.72 -4.95
N TRP A 28 18.90 7.39 -4.99
CA TRP A 28 19.71 6.65 -4.02
C TRP A 28 21.11 7.24 -3.78
N SER A 29 21.68 7.92 -4.78
CA SER A 29 23.01 8.54 -4.72
C SER A 29 23.06 9.96 -4.14
N ALA A 30 21.92 10.66 -3.97
CA ALA A 30 21.85 12.05 -3.50
C ALA A 30 21.38 12.18 -2.03
N THR A 31 21.38 11.05 -1.33
CA THR A 31 20.69 10.76 -0.07
C THR A 31 21.10 11.59 1.16
N PRO A 32 22.37 12.03 1.36
CA PRO A 32 22.71 12.74 2.60
C PRO A 32 22.49 14.27 2.53
N THR A 33 21.78 14.79 1.52
CA THR A 33 21.55 16.25 1.39
C THR A 33 20.10 16.63 1.71
N ALA A 34 19.91 17.82 2.28
CA ALA A 34 18.57 18.37 2.51
C ALA A 34 17.74 18.43 1.21
N ALA A 35 18.37 18.71 0.08
CA ALA A 35 17.73 18.69 -1.24
C ALA A 35 17.22 17.29 -1.62
N GLY A 36 17.99 16.24 -1.34
CA GLY A 36 17.56 14.85 -1.55
C GLY A 36 16.35 14.47 -0.70
N LEU A 37 16.30 14.94 0.56
CA LEU A 37 15.14 14.72 1.44
C LEU A 37 13.88 15.43 0.94
N TRP A 38 14.00 16.69 0.49
CA TRP A 38 12.87 17.43 -0.10
C TRP A 38 12.37 16.81 -1.41
N ALA A 39 13.29 16.34 -2.27
CA ALA A 39 12.92 15.62 -3.49
C ALA A 39 12.14 14.33 -3.16
N SER A 40 12.58 13.59 -2.14
CA SER A 40 11.88 12.40 -1.63
C SER A 40 10.47 12.74 -1.15
N GLY A 41 10.32 13.83 -0.38
CA GLY A 41 9.02 14.32 0.06
C GLY A 41 8.09 14.68 -1.12
N GLY A 42 8.61 15.36 -2.13
CA GLY A 42 7.87 15.67 -3.36
C GLY A 42 7.38 14.42 -4.10
N MET A 43 8.21 13.37 -4.20
CA MET A 43 7.82 12.11 -4.80
C MET A 43 6.72 11.39 -3.99
N LEU A 44 6.79 11.40 -2.66
CA LEU A 44 5.75 10.82 -1.81
C LEU A 44 4.41 11.55 -1.93
N ILE A 45 4.42 12.87 -2.10
CA ILE A 45 3.22 13.65 -2.42
C ILE A 45 2.65 13.19 -3.77
N ALA A 46 3.49 13.06 -4.80
CA ALA A 46 3.05 12.60 -6.11
C ALA A 46 2.44 11.19 -6.07
N VAL A 47 3.07 10.24 -5.35
CA VAL A 47 2.55 8.90 -5.09
C VAL A 47 1.19 8.97 -4.40
N SER A 48 1.08 9.76 -3.34
CA SER A 48 -0.16 9.86 -2.55
C SER A 48 -1.31 10.41 -3.39
N VAL A 49 -1.06 11.51 -4.11
CA VAL A 49 -2.04 12.12 -5.02
C VAL A 49 -2.40 11.14 -6.14
N GLY A 50 -1.41 10.44 -6.72
CA GLY A 50 -1.63 9.47 -7.78
C GLY A 50 -2.52 8.31 -7.34
N ILE A 51 -2.28 7.74 -6.16
CA ILE A 51 -3.11 6.66 -5.59
C ILE A 51 -4.52 7.18 -5.31
N ILE A 52 -4.66 8.36 -4.69
CA ILE A 52 -5.98 8.94 -4.40
C ILE A 52 -6.77 9.13 -5.69
N LEU A 53 -6.18 9.77 -6.71
CA LEU A 53 -6.84 9.99 -7.99
C LEU A 53 -7.22 8.67 -8.68
N ALA A 54 -6.32 7.69 -8.70
CA ALA A 54 -6.60 6.39 -9.28
C ALA A 54 -7.77 5.68 -8.58
N MET A 55 -7.78 5.69 -7.25
CA MET A 55 -8.85 5.09 -6.45
C MET A 55 -10.18 5.84 -6.62
N SER A 56 -10.16 7.18 -6.61
CA SER A 56 -11.37 7.99 -6.80
C SER A 56 -12.00 7.76 -8.17
N VAL A 57 -11.20 7.80 -9.24
CA VAL A 57 -11.69 7.57 -10.62
C VAL A 57 -12.22 6.16 -10.76
N ALA A 58 -11.47 5.15 -10.30
CA ALA A 58 -11.88 3.77 -10.47
C ALA A 58 -13.14 3.45 -9.66
N THR A 59 -13.24 3.94 -8.43
CA THR A 59 -14.44 3.77 -7.60
C THR A 59 -15.65 4.45 -8.24
N ALA A 60 -15.49 5.67 -8.78
CA ALA A 60 -16.56 6.36 -9.49
C ALA A 60 -17.04 5.57 -10.72
N VAL A 61 -16.11 5.04 -11.52
CA VAL A 61 -16.44 4.22 -12.71
C VAL A 61 -17.18 2.94 -12.31
N ILE A 62 -16.74 2.24 -11.26
CA ILE A 62 -17.41 1.01 -10.81
C ILE A 62 -18.80 1.34 -10.24
N ALA A 63 -18.92 2.39 -9.44
CA ALA A 63 -20.20 2.80 -8.85
C ALA A 63 -21.25 3.17 -9.91
N VAL A 64 -20.85 3.86 -10.98
CA VAL A 64 -21.74 4.18 -12.10
C VAL A 64 -22.18 2.92 -12.85
N ARG A 65 -21.29 1.95 -13.04
CA ARG A 65 -21.60 0.71 -13.78
C ARG A 65 -22.42 -0.31 -12.97
N ASN A 66 -22.19 -0.40 -11.66
CA ASN A 66 -22.78 -1.42 -10.79
C ASN A 66 -23.70 -0.81 -9.71
N ARG A 67 -24.59 0.13 -10.07
CA ARG A 67 -25.49 0.82 -9.12
C ARG A 67 -26.29 -0.11 -8.19
N LYS A 68 -26.66 -1.32 -8.64
CA LYS A 68 -27.43 -2.28 -7.84
C LYS A 68 -26.62 -2.99 -6.74
N GLU A 69 -25.30 -3.02 -6.84
CA GLU A 69 -24.43 -3.69 -5.84
C GLU A 69 -23.88 -2.73 -4.78
N VAL A 70 -24.02 -1.41 -4.97
CA VAL A 70 -23.45 -0.38 -4.07
C VAL A 70 -24.09 -0.44 -2.67
N ASP A 71 -25.35 -0.89 -2.58
CA ASP A 71 -26.13 -0.89 -1.33
C ASP A 71 -26.16 -2.26 -0.62
N LEU A 72 -25.33 -3.21 -1.07
CA LEU A 72 -25.20 -4.51 -0.40
C LEU A 72 -24.48 -4.31 0.94
N ARG A 73 -25.24 -4.50 2.02
CA ARG A 73 -24.74 -4.41 3.39
C ARG A 73 -23.56 -5.37 3.58
N GLU A 74 -22.51 -4.88 4.24
CA GLU A 74 -21.32 -5.68 4.53
C GLU A 74 -21.70 -6.93 5.34
N ASP A 75 -21.38 -8.10 4.79
CA ASP A 75 -21.66 -9.39 5.40
C ASP A 75 -20.64 -9.72 6.51
N GLU A 76 -20.98 -10.65 7.40
CA GLU A 76 -20.06 -11.14 8.44
C GLU A 76 -18.77 -11.69 7.82
N ARG A 77 -18.90 -12.31 6.64
CA ARG A 77 -17.77 -12.81 5.87
C ARG A 77 -16.83 -11.71 5.41
N ASP A 78 -17.35 -10.61 4.88
CA ASP A 78 -16.53 -9.47 4.44
C ASP A 78 -15.70 -8.92 5.62
N ARG A 79 -16.31 -8.84 6.81
CA ARG A 79 -15.62 -8.43 8.03
C ARG A 79 -14.54 -9.41 8.44
N ALA A 80 -14.80 -10.71 8.33
CA ALA A 80 -13.82 -11.74 8.64
C ALA A 80 -12.61 -11.66 7.69
N ILE A 81 -12.85 -11.47 6.38
CA ILE A 81 -11.81 -11.27 5.37
C ILE A 81 -10.97 -10.02 5.70
N HIS A 82 -11.62 -8.91 6.04
CA HIS A 82 -10.94 -7.67 6.40
C HIS A 82 -10.03 -7.86 7.63
N ARG A 83 -10.55 -8.50 8.70
CA ARG A 83 -9.79 -8.78 9.92
C ARG A 83 -8.62 -9.70 9.65
N TYR A 84 -8.82 -10.76 8.86
CA TYR A 84 -7.76 -11.70 8.53
C TYR A 84 -6.64 -11.05 7.73
N GLY A 85 -6.97 -10.26 6.71
CA GLY A 85 -5.96 -9.52 5.94
C GLY A 85 -5.18 -8.54 6.81
N THR A 86 -5.85 -7.85 7.72
CA THR A 86 -5.19 -6.95 8.68
C THR A 86 -4.26 -7.70 9.63
N HIS A 87 -4.68 -8.88 10.08
CA HIS A 87 -3.84 -9.75 10.90
C HIS A 87 -2.59 -10.22 10.16
N LEU A 88 -2.71 -10.60 8.87
CA LEU A 88 -1.56 -10.98 8.07
C LEU A 88 -0.59 -9.82 7.81
N ALA A 89 -1.11 -8.59 7.65
CA ALA A 89 -0.29 -7.39 7.48
C ALA A 89 0.53 -7.04 8.74
N TYR A 90 0.14 -7.55 9.90
CA TYR A 90 0.86 -7.31 11.16
C TYR A 90 2.25 -7.96 11.18
N TYR A 91 2.42 -9.13 10.55
CA TYR A 91 3.71 -9.82 10.50
C TYR A 91 4.81 -9.01 9.81
N PRO A 92 4.65 -8.52 8.57
CA PRO A 92 5.66 -7.67 7.93
C PRO A 92 5.86 -6.35 8.70
N MET A 93 4.84 -5.81 9.37
CA MET A 93 5.02 -4.65 10.25
C MET A 93 5.95 -4.92 11.43
N ILE A 94 5.76 -6.03 12.15
CA ILE A 94 6.65 -6.40 13.26
C ILE A 94 8.07 -6.62 12.75
N ILE A 95 8.22 -7.45 11.72
CA ILE A 95 9.53 -7.79 11.15
C ILE A 95 10.23 -6.50 10.72
N GLY A 96 9.52 -5.64 10.00
CA GLY A 96 10.04 -4.36 9.52
C GLY A 96 10.45 -3.43 10.64
N SER A 97 9.65 -3.35 11.71
CA SER A 97 9.97 -2.55 12.89
C SER A 97 11.26 -3.00 13.55
N TRP A 98 11.43 -4.32 13.77
CA TRP A 98 12.66 -4.87 14.33
C TRP A 98 13.87 -4.70 13.40
N THR A 99 13.68 -4.86 12.10
CA THR A 99 14.72 -4.56 11.11
C THR A 99 15.15 -3.10 11.20
N CYS A 100 14.22 -2.15 11.26
CA CYS A 100 14.56 -0.73 11.37
C CYS A 100 15.30 -0.42 12.67
N ILE A 101 14.87 -1.00 13.81
CA ILE A 101 15.59 -0.86 15.08
C ILE A 101 17.03 -1.35 14.94
N GLY A 102 17.25 -2.51 14.33
CA GLY A 102 18.60 -3.04 14.08
C GLY A 102 19.45 -2.11 13.20
N LEU A 103 18.86 -1.54 12.14
CA LEU A 103 19.55 -0.61 11.24
C LEU A 103 19.93 0.71 11.93
N ILE A 104 19.12 1.20 12.87
CA ILE A 104 19.47 2.37 13.71
C ILE A 104 20.74 2.08 14.51
N PHE A 105 20.80 0.94 15.21
CA PHE A 105 21.99 0.57 15.99
C PHE A 105 23.21 0.29 15.12
N ALA A 106 23.02 -0.12 13.87
CA ALA A 106 24.07 -0.29 12.88
C ALA A 106 24.58 1.04 12.29
N GLY A 107 24.01 2.20 12.67
CA GLY A 107 24.43 3.52 12.19
C GLY A 107 24.11 3.78 10.72
N ILE A 108 23.07 3.12 10.19
CA ILE A 108 22.65 3.28 8.80
C ILE A 108 22.05 4.67 8.57
N ASP A 109 22.32 5.23 7.38
CA ASP A 109 21.85 6.55 7.00
C ASP A 109 20.31 6.69 7.08
N SER A 110 19.87 7.86 7.50
CA SER A 110 18.44 8.17 7.72
C SER A 110 17.59 8.08 6.45
N ALA A 111 18.15 8.36 5.27
CA ALA A 111 17.42 8.24 4.01
C ALA A 111 17.19 6.77 3.64
N ILE A 112 18.16 5.90 3.90
CA ILE A 112 17.99 4.45 3.74
C ILE A 112 16.93 3.97 4.73
N LEU A 113 17.02 4.39 5.99
CA LEU A 113 16.06 4.00 7.02
C LEU A 113 14.61 4.37 6.67
N LEU A 114 14.41 5.59 6.16
CA LEU A 114 13.11 6.07 5.68
C LEU A 114 12.56 5.16 4.57
N ASN A 115 13.38 4.79 3.60
CA ASN A 115 12.93 3.92 2.50
C ASN A 115 12.68 2.49 2.94
N VAL A 116 13.42 1.98 3.93
CA VAL A 116 13.13 0.67 4.53
C VAL A 116 11.78 0.71 5.26
N ILE A 117 11.53 1.73 6.09
CA ILE A 117 10.23 1.89 6.76
C ILE A 117 9.09 1.94 5.74
N LEU A 118 9.23 2.76 4.69
CA LEU A 118 8.25 2.86 3.62
C LEU A 118 8.03 1.51 2.92
N ALA A 119 9.11 0.79 2.57
CA ALA A 119 9.02 -0.51 1.92
C ALA A 119 8.26 -1.53 2.80
N MET A 120 8.47 -1.48 4.12
CA MET A 120 7.73 -2.35 5.05
C MET A 120 6.25 -1.97 5.15
N VAL A 121 5.92 -0.67 5.16
CA VAL A 121 4.52 -0.19 5.13
C VAL A 121 3.82 -0.63 3.85
N VAL A 122 4.46 -0.43 2.71
CA VAL A 122 3.93 -0.84 1.41
C VAL A 122 3.79 -2.36 1.34
N GLY A 123 4.81 -3.11 1.78
CA GLY A 123 4.77 -4.57 1.82
C GLY A 123 3.64 -5.11 2.69
N ALA A 124 3.43 -4.52 3.87
CA ALA A 124 2.32 -4.89 4.76
C ALA A 124 0.96 -4.62 4.11
N GLU A 125 0.81 -3.48 3.42
CA GLU A 125 -0.41 -3.13 2.71
C GLU A 125 -0.68 -4.08 1.53
N LEU A 126 0.36 -4.48 0.78
CA LEU A 126 0.24 -5.47 -0.29
C LEU A 126 -0.15 -6.85 0.25
N VAL A 127 0.38 -7.26 1.40
CA VAL A 127 -0.05 -8.50 2.08
C VAL A 127 -1.50 -8.40 2.53
N ARG A 128 -1.92 -7.25 3.09
CA ARG A 128 -3.30 -7.00 3.50
C ARG A 128 -4.27 -7.16 2.32
N ILE A 129 -4.04 -6.42 1.25
CA ILE A 129 -4.93 -6.41 0.09
C ILE A 129 -4.83 -7.72 -0.69
N GLY A 130 -3.62 -8.25 -0.86
CA GLY A 130 -3.38 -9.51 -1.58
C GLY A 130 -4.07 -10.70 -0.91
N SER A 131 -4.03 -10.78 0.42
CA SER A 131 -4.75 -11.82 1.15
C SER A 131 -6.27 -11.66 1.07
N GLN A 132 -6.78 -10.42 1.10
CA GLN A 132 -8.21 -10.14 0.88
C GLN A 132 -8.66 -10.60 -0.51
N ILE A 133 -7.89 -10.28 -1.56
CA ILE A 133 -8.13 -10.76 -2.94
C ILE A 133 -8.18 -12.29 -2.99
N TRP A 134 -7.20 -12.95 -2.37
CA TRP A 134 -7.12 -14.41 -2.35
C TRP A 134 -8.34 -15.04 -1.67
N LEU A 135 -8.76 -14.53 -0.50
CA LEU A 135 -9.94 -15.02 0.21
C LEU A 135 -11.25 -14.76 -0.55
N TYR A 136 -11.36 -13.65 -1.28
CA TYR A 136 -12.53 -13.40 -2.14
C TYR A 136 -12.64 -14.40 -3.29
N ARG A 137 -11.52 -14.96 -3.76
CA ARG A 137 -11.50 -15.97 -4.83
C ARG A 137 -11.83 -17.38 -4.35
N GLN A 138 -11.76 -17.65 -3.04
CA GLN A 138 -11.93 -18.99 -2.48
C GLN A 138 -13.38 -19.43 -2.23
N GLY A 139 -14.36 -18.60 -2.57
CA GLY A 139 -15.78 -18.98 -2.44
C GLY A 139 -16.47 -18.07 -1.48
#